data_AF-A0A329BYJ3-F1
#
_entry.id   AF-A0A329BYJ3-F1
#
_cell.length_a   1.000
_cell.length_b   1.000
_cell.length_c   1.000
_cell.angle_alpha   90.00
_cell.angle_beta   90.00
_cell.angle_gamma   90.00
#
_symmetry.space_group_name_H-M   'P 1'
#
loop_
_entity.id
_entity.type
_entity.pdbx_description
1 polymer ?
#
loop_
_entity_poly.entity_id
_entity_poly.type
_entity_poly.pdbx_seq_one_letter_code
_entity_poly.pdbx_strand_id
1 'polypeptide(L)'
;MKITTYLRWGAGIALAAGVVVWLLPNYDEAQAATDRQTVNCMANALTLDDKRRIAGFADTNDFDSLWRVYDRVFPDCMVRGDQRDHKRELVSNAWRVLSSDRDFMLLRESHAAHAAQGQ
;
A
#
# COMPACT_ATOMS: atom_id res chain seq x y z
N MET A 1 32.16 -21.22 -59.91
CA MET A 1 31.53 -19.99 -59.38
C MET A 1 30.57 -20.37 -58.26
N LYS A 2 30.62 -19.60 -57.15
CA LYS A 2 29.71 -19.52 -55.98
C LYS A 2 29.54 -20.75 -55.07
N ILE A 3 30.10 -20.66 -53.86
CA ILE A 3 29.49 -21.11 -52.57
C ILE A 3 30.02 -20.14 -51.49
N THR A 4 29.28 -19.10 -51.14
CA THR A 4 28.41 -18.95 -49.96
C THR A 4 29.16 -18.90 -48.63
N THR A 5 29.05 -17.72 -48.01
CA THR A 5 29.70 -17.17 -46.82
C THR A 5 29.54 -18.06 -45.58
N TYR A 6 30.68 -18.39 -44.95
CA TYR A 6 30.73 -18.96 -43.60
C TYR A 6 31.00 -17.89 -42.55
N LEU A 7 30.14 -17.92 -41.53
CA LEU A 7 30.43 -17.79 -40.10
C LEU A 7 31.56 -16.83 -39.73
N ARG A 8 31.19 -15.60 -39.37
CA ARG A 8 32.15 -14.60 -38.92
C ARG A 8 31.64 -13.93 -37.61
N TRP A 9 32.23 -14.41 -36.50
CA TRP A 9 32.52 -13.77 -35.19
C TRP A 9 31.40 -13.69 -34.15
N GLY A 10 31.46 -14.63 -33.21
CA GLY A 10 31.14 -14.35 -31.82
C GLY A 10 32.23 -13.47 -31.21
N ALA A 11 31.84 -12.31 -30.69
CA ALA A 11 32.64 -11.51 -29.77
C ALA A 11 31.84 -11.43 -28.47
N GLY A 12 32.37 -12.10 -27.44
CA GLY A 12 31.76 -12.17 -26.13
C GLY A 12 31.64 -10.78 -25.50
N ILE A 13 30.44 -10.49 -25.01
CA ILE A 13 30.23 -9.35 -24.13
C ILE A 13 30.71 -9.77 -22.75
N ALA A 14 31.85 -9.23 -22.35
CA ALA A 14 32.28 -9.23 -20.96
C ALA A 14 31.25 -8.44 -20.16
N LEU A 15 30.35 -9.13 -19.45
CA LEU A 15 29.45 -8.50 -18.50
C LEU A 15 30.29 -8.07 -17.30
N ALA A 16 30.60 -6.77 -17.30
CA ALA A 16 31.03 -6.05 -16.13
C ALA A 16 30.12 -6.43 -14.95
N ALA A 17 30.73 -6.84 -13.85
CA ALA A 17 30.06 -6.97 -12.57
C ALA A 17 29.47 -5.60 -12.20
N GLY A 18 28.16 -5.45 -12.32
CA GLY A 18 27.47 -4.22 -11.94
C GLY A 18 26.14 -4.03 -12.65
N VAL A 19 25.06 -4.33 -11.92
CA VAL A 19 23.72 -3.74 -12.08
C VAL A 19 22.97 -4.11 -13.37
N VAL A 20 22.07 -5.10 -13.32
CA VAL A 20 20.66 -4.94 -13.75
C VAL A 20 19.76 -5.99 -13.04
N VAL A 21 19.25 -5.67 -11.85
CA VAL A 21 18.18 -6.45 -11.18
C VAL A 21 16.77 -6.06 -11.68
N TRP A 22 16.65 -5.03 -12.51
CA TRP A 22 15.39 -4.39 -12.90
C TRP A 22 14.53 -5.11 -13.96
N LEU A 23 14.80 -6.37 -14.29
CA LEU A 23 14.11 -7.11 -15.36
C LEU A 23 13.40 -8.39 -14.89
N LEU A 24 13.27 -8.61 -13.58
CA LEU A 24 12.51 -9.74 -13.05
C LEU A 24 11.03 -9.37 -12.88
N PRO A 25 10.09 -9.90 -13.69
CA PRO A 25 8.65 -9.70 -13.51
C PRO A 25 8.16 -10.13 -12.11
N ASN A 26 8.90 -10.99 -11.42
CA ASN A 26 8.63 -11.41 -10.06
C ASN A 26 8.82 -10.32 -8.99
N TYR A 27 9.62 -9.28 -9.25
CA TYR A 27 9.93 -8.26 -8.24
C TYR A 27 8.74 -7.33 -8.01
N ASP A 28 8.12 -6.85 -9.09
CA ASP A 28 6.92 -6.00 -9.02
C ASP A 28 5.72 -6.78 -8.46
N GLU A 29 5.58 -8.06 -8.81
CA GLU A 29 4.53 -8.92 -8.26
C GLU A 29 4.73 -9.18 -6.75
N ALA A 30 5.96 -9.44 -6.32
CA ALA A 30 6.28 -9.64 -4.89
C ALA A 30 6.09 -8.34 -4.09
N GLN A 31 6.47 -7.19 -4.65
CA GLN A 31 6.25 -5.89 -4.02
C GLN A 31 4.75 -5.58 -3.92
N ALA A 32 4.00 -5.74 -5.00
CA ALA A 32 2.55 -5.55 -4.99
C ALA A 32 1.83 -6.51 -4.03
N ALA A 33 2.28 -7.76 -3.92
CA ALA A 33 1.74 -8.71 -2.95
C ALA A 33 2.02 -8.28 -1.50
N THR A 34 3.24 -7.83 -1.23
CA THR A 34 3.63 -7.35 0.12
C THR A 34 2.88 -6.06 0.49
N ASP A 35 2.69 -5.16 -0.47
CA ASP A 35 1.95 -3.91 -0.24
C ASP A 35 0.47 -4.18 0.02
N ARG A 36 -0.14 -5.12 -0.71
CA ARG A 36 -1.50 -5.61 -0.40
C ARG A 36 -1.58 -6.22 1.00
N GLN A 37 -0.56 -6.97 1.41
CA GLN A 37 -0.50 -7.54 2.77
C GLN A 37 -0.44 -6.42 3.82
N THR A 38 0.42 -5.42 3.64
CA THR A 38 0.54 -4.28 4.56
C THR A 38 -0.76 -3.47 4.63
N VAL A 39 -1.39 -3.19 3.48
CA VAL A 39 -2.69 -2.51 3.40
C VAL A 39 -3.78 -3.29 4.13
N ASN A 40 -3.89 -4.59 3.89
CA ASN A 40 -4.88 -5.44 4.54
C ASN A 40 -4.62 -5.57 6.04
N CYS A 41 -3.35 -5.67 6.47
CA CYS A 41 -3.01 -5.66 7.89
C CYS A 41 -3.49 -4.36 8.54
N MET A 42 -3.18 -3.20 7.95
CA MET A 42 -3.59 -1.91 8.51
C MET A 42 -5.11 -1.77 8.61
N ALA A 43 -5.86 -2.19 7.60
CA ALA A 43 -7.33 -2.13 7.63
C ALA A 43 -7.93 -3.01 8.74
N ASN A 44 -7.30 -4.15 9.06
CA ASN A 44 -7.79 -5.11 10.05
C ASN A 44 -7.24 -4.91 11.47
N ALA A 45 -6.06 -4.29 11.61
CA ALA A 45 -5.42 -4.04 12.90
C ALA A 45 -6.06 -2.89 13.69
N LEU A 46 -6.95 -2.11 13.06
CA LEU A 46 -7.69 -1.04 13.71
C LEU A 46 -8.67 -1.61 14.73
N THR A 47 -8.55 -1.16 15.98
CA THR A 47 -9.54 -1.46 17.02
C THR A 47 -10.87 -0.78 16.71
N LEU A 48 -11.95 -1.23 17.38
CA LEU A 48 -13.25 -0.55 17.27
C LEU A 48 -13.18 0.93 17.67
N ASP A 49 -12.35 1.24 18.66
CA ASP A 49 -12.12 2.61 19.12
C ASP A 49 -11.33 3.45 18.10
N ASP A 50 -10.33 2.86 17.43
CA ASP A 50 -9.65 3.49 16.29
C ASP A 50 -10.63 3.80 15.16
N LYS A 51 -11.49 2.83 14.80
CA LYS A 51 -12.52 3.01 13.78
C LYS A 51 -13.49 4.14 14.16
N ARG A 52 -13.90 4.25 15.42
CA ARG A 52 -14.74 5.38 15.89
C ARG A 52 -14.05 6.73 15.78
N ARG A 53 -12.77 6.82 16.17
CA ARG A 53 -11.99 8.07 15.99
C ARG A 53 -11.86 8.44 14.52
N ILE A 54 -11.49 7.48 13.68
CA ILE A 54 -11.36 7.67 12.23
C ILE A 54 -12.69 8.13 11.63
N ALA A 55 -13.82 7.53 12.04
CA ALA A 55 -15.15 7.96 11.63
C ALA A 55 -15.40 9.44 11.95
N GLY A 56 -15.17 9.84 13.21
CA GLY A 56 -15.33 11.24 13.62
C GLY A 56 -14.43 12.20 12.85
N PHE A 57 -13.15 11.84 12.63
CA PHE A 57 -12.23 12.66 11.83
C PHE A 57 -12.64 12.73 10.36
N ALA A 58 -13.13 11.64 9.78
CA ALA A 58 -13.60 11.62 8.40
C ALA A 58 -14.86 12.48 8.21
N ASP A 59 -15.73 12.56 9.22
CA ASP A 59 -16.94 13.37 9.18
C ASP A 59 -16.62 14.88 9.28
N THR A 60 -15.58 15.25 10.04
CA THR A 60 -15.10 16.64 10.15
C THR A 60 -14.06 17.03 9.10
N ASN A 61 -13.70 16.11 8.19
CA ASN A 61 -12.60 16.27 7.21
C ASN A 61 -11.22 16.54 7.86
N ASP A 62 -10.99 16.10 9.10
CA ASP A 62 -9.68 16.16 9.78
C ASP A 62 -8.80 14.97 9.38
N PHE A 63 -8.34 14.99 8.12
CA PHE A 63 -7.48 13.92 7.59
C PHE A 63 -6.14 13.83 8.31
N ASP A 64 -5.60 14.93 8.84
CA ASP A 64 -4.33 14.91 9.57
C ASP A 64 -4.44 14.06 10.85
N SER A 65 -5.51 14.23 11.62
CA SER A 65 -5.75 13.39 12.80
C SER A 65 -6.07 11.93 12.43
N LEU A 66 -6.75 11.71 11.29
CA LEU A 66 -6.97 10.38 10.73
C LEU A 66 -5.65 9.67 10.40
N TRP A 67 -4.71 10.35 9.75
CA TRP A 67 -3.40 9.78 9.40
C TRP A 67 -2.56 9.43 10.63
N ARG A 68 -2.66 10.22 11.71
CA ARG A 68 -1.98 9.88 12.98
C ARG A 68 -2.45 8.57 13.60
N VAL A 69 -3.69 8.14 13.33
CA VAL A 69 -4.16 6.81 13.77
C VAL A 69 -3.43 5.71 13.00
N TYR A 70 -3.31 5.86 11.68
CA TYR A 70 -2.54 4.93 10.85
C TYR A 70 -1.03 4.95 11.13
N ASP A 71 -0.47 6.09 11.56
CA ASP A 71 0.93 6.18 11.96
C ASP A 71 1.29 5.24 13.12
N ARG A 72 0.32 4.94 13.98
CA ARG A 72 0.48 3.99 15.09
C ARG A 72 0.50 2.54 14.62
N VAL A 73 -0.35 2.21 13.65
CA VAL A 73 -0.57 0.82 13.18
C VAL A 73 0.43 0.42 12.10
N PHE A 74 0.89 1.38 11.30
CA PHE A 74 1.79 1.12 10.18
C PHE A 74 3.08 0.36 10.58
N PRO A 75 3.80 0.71 11.67
CA PRO A 75 5.02 0.00 12.05
C PRO A 75 4.81 -1.48 12.37
N ASP A 76 3.65 -1.85 12.90
CA ASP A 76 3.31 -3.23 13.28
C ASP A 76 2.92 -4.06 12.05
N CYS A 77 2.42 -3.41 10.99
CA CYS A 77 2.00 -4.05 9.75
C CYS A 77 3.05 -4.07 8.64
N MET A 78 4.10 -3.26 8.78
CA MET A 78 5.15 -3.12 7.78
C MET A 78 6.00 -4.39 7.72
N VAL A 79 6.12 -4.98 6.52
CA VAL A 79 6.87 -6.23 6.31
C VAL A 79 8.29 -5.97 5.81
N ARG A 80 8.51 -4.84 5.12
CA ARG A 80 9.81 -4.46 4.54
C ARG A 80 10.17 -3.00 4.82
N GLY A 81 11.47 -2.71 4.90
CA GLY A 81 11.96 -1.36 5.22
C GLY A 81 11.65 -0.30 4.16
N ASP A 82 11.62 -0.68 2.88
CA ASP A 82 11.33 0.20 1.73
C ASP A 82 9.87 0.67 1.68
N GLN A 83 8.97 0.01 2.42
CA GLN A 83 7.59 0.46 2.57
C GLN A 83 7.47 1.79 3.31
N ARG A 84 8.48 2.20 4.08
CA ARG A 84 8.50 3.54 4.70
C ARG A 84 8.48 4.65 3.67
N ASP A 85 9.15 4.46 2.53
CA ASP A 85 9.34 5.50 1.53
C ASP A 85 8.03 5.87 0.81
N HIS A 86 7.11 4.90 0.68
CA HIS A 86 5.80 5.08 0.07
C HIS A 86 4.65 4.85 1.07
N LYS A 87 4.91 5.02 2.37
CA LYS A 87 3.93 4.88 3.47
C LYS A 87 2.61 5.62 3.18
N ARG A 88 2.68 6.85 2.63
CA ARG A 88 1.48 7.66 2.35
C ARG A 88 0.53 6.96 1.38
N GLU A 89 1.07 6.27 0.37
CA GLU A 89 0.27 5.53 -0.60
C GLU A 89 -0.38 4.31 0.05
N LEU A 90 0.38 3.55 0.85
CA LEU A 90 -0.13 2.39 1.57
C LEU A 90 -1.24 2.77 2.55
N VAL A 91 -1.05 3.85 3.30
CA VAL A 91 -2.06 4.37 4.25
C VAL A 91 -3.31 4.86 3.51
N SER A 92 -3.14 5.58 2.39
CA SER A 92 -4.27 6.01 1.55
C SER A 92 -5.05 4.82 0.99
N ASN A 93 -4.36 3.75 0.58
CA ASN A 93 -4.98 2.52 0.12
C ASN A 93 -5.71 1.78 1.26
N ALA A 94 -5.14 1.70 2.46
CA ALA A 94 -5.82 1.13 3.63
C ALA A 94 -7.06 1.94 4.04
N TRP A 95 -6.97 3.27 3.99
CA TRP A 95 -8.13 4.13 4.17
C TRP A 95 -9.20 3.85 3.12
N ARG A 96 -8.84 3.69 1.84
CA ARG A 96 -9.79 3.34 0.79
C ARG A 96 -10.50 2.01 1.09
N VAL A 97 -9.74 0.98 1.50
CA VAL A 97 -10.30 -0.32 1.91
C VAL A 97 -11.27 -0.16 3.07
N LEU A 98 -10.87 0.54 4.14
CA LEU A 98 -11.73 0.78 5.30
C LEU A 98 -12.99 1.59 4.93
N SER A 99 -12.85 2.60 4.07
CA SER A 99 -13.98 3.44 3.62
C SER A 99 -14.98 2.68 2.74
N SER A 100 -14.58 1.54 2.17
CA SER A 100 -15.45 0.63 1.44
C SER A 100 -16.01 -0.50 2.32
N ASP A 101 -15.55 -0.62 3.57
CA ASP A 101 -16.02 -1.62 4.51
C ASP A 101 -17.42 -1.27 5.02
N ARG A 102 -18.34 -2.23 4.93
CA ARG A 102 -19.75 -2.01 5.25
C ARG A 102 -19.95 -1.70 6.74
N ASP A 103 -19.26 -2.42 7.61
CA ASP A 103 -19.39 -2.24 9.06
C ASP A 103 -18.86 -0.88 9.49
N PHE A 104 -17.75 -0.44 8.89
CA PHE A 104 -17.23 0.91 9.09
C PHE A 104 -18.19 1.99 8.57
N MET A 105 -18.80 1.81 7.41
CA MET A 105 -19.80 2.77 6.89
C MET A 105 -21.03 2.87 7.79
N LEU A 106 -21.54 1.74 8.29
CA LEU A 106 -22.64 1.73 9.27
C LEU A 106 -22.24 2.43 10.58
N LEU A 107 -20.99 2.22 11.04
CA LEU A 107 -20.47 2.93 12.20
C LEU A 107 -20.45 4.45 11.98
N ARG A 108 -19.99 4.91 10.81
CA ARG A 108 -19.99 6.33 10.43
C ARG A 108 -21.39 6.92 10.38
N GLU A 109 -22.33 6.22 9.75
CA GLU A 109 -23.73 6.65 9.69
C GLU A 109 -24.34 6.77 11.09
N SER A 110 -24.09 5.80 11.97
CA SER A 110 -24.55 5.85 13.37
C SER A 110 -23.98 7.06 14.11
N HIS A 111 -22.69 7.35 13.89
CA HIS A 111 -22.00 8.48 14.51
C HIS A 111 -22.57 9.81 14.02
N ALA A 112 -22.77 9.96 12.71
CA ALA A 112 -23.38 11.15 12.11
C ALA A 112 -24.83 11.37 12.58
N ALA A 113 -25.62 10.30 12.69
CA ALA A 113 -26.99 10.36 13.21
C ALA A 113 -27.03 10.82 14.68
N HIS A 114 -26.14 10.30 15.52
CA HIS A 114 -26.03 10.74 16.92
C HIS A 114 -25.57 12.21 17.04
N ALA A 115 -24.63 12.65 16.20
CA ALA A 115 -24.17 14.03 16.18
C ALA A 115 -25.29 15.02 15.78
N ALA A 116 -26.15 14.63 14.84
CA ALA A 116 -27.28 15.45 14.40
C ALA A 116 -28.43 15.53 15.43
N GLN A 117 -28.57 14.52 16.31
CA GLN A 117 -29.58 14.50 17.37
C GLN A 117 -29.18 15.29 18.63
N GLY A 118 -27.88 15.56 18.80
CA GLY A 118 -27.34 16.31 19.94
C GLY A 118 -27.29 17.83 19.74
N GLN A 119 -27.88 18.34 18.66
CA GLN A 119 -28.05 19.77 18.35
C GLN A 119 -29.50 20.19 18.52
#